data_AF-A0A7X8XHU2-F1
#
_entry.id   AF-A0A7X8XHU2-F1
#
_cell.length_a   1.000
_cell.length_b   1.000
_cell.length_c   1.000
_cell.angle_alpha   90.00
_cell.angle_beta   90.00
_cell.angle_gamma   90.00
#
_symmetry.space_group_name_H-M   'P 1'
#
loop_
_entity.id
_entity.type
_entity.pdbx_description
1 polymer ?
#
loop_
_entity_poly.entity_id
_entity_poly.type
_entity_poly.pdbx_seq_one_letter_code
_entity_poly.pdbx_strand_id
1 'polypeptide(L)'
;MDVLFEKGKEVIRTLLPVVILVLLLTLTIVDVQTDIFIRFIIGSVMLLVGLSIFLWGIDLSMNAIGELMAGEVATSKRLIKILILGFLLGFLITVAEPDLLILGSQIETASGHSLGALFIVYVVSTGVGLTVAFGLLRLLRGKPRFNVFMAIIYAIILVMAIFVSEEFLAIAVDASGATTGALTTPFALALTLGLSTIKGGKDAEENAFGLVGVMSAGPILAILFMSIVTGQKHIYSAPDAFIPAVGVIAPILKTLPVTFIDSLLALIPIATLFFILNIAKFRVSKAKLLSIIGGLFLTLTGLVLFLGGVHSGFLDMGRIIGSQVALFDQRLLIAVGFVLGMIVVLMEPAVHVLGQQIEEVTGGHIPVRLIRITLSIGVAIAIALSMVRIVFPSVHLWYFLIPGFIIAVILSFFSDPVFVGIAYDAGGVASGPMTATFVLAFAQGAASVIPTADVMSDGFGVIALVAMAPVLSLNLLGTFFKRKVEAAQREERAPAVEPATLPISEQVCLFVDVARGDGDEVVRVARESGAQGATILHGRGGEIDQAFRFPLLGVEVLPERELILLVLTGSVAVAVAEALRAHPELKARLHRAPAKALMKDYNTEE
;
A
#
# COMPACT_ATOMS: atom_id res chain seq x y z
N MET A 1 5.07 -15.49 -24.31
CA MET A 1 5.44 -14.20 -24.93
C MET A 1 4.48 -13.09 -24.53
N ASP A 2 3.21 -13.39 -24.20
CA ASP A 2 2.24 -12.36 -23.81
C ASP A 2 2.53 -11.66 -22.48
N VAL A 3 2.99 -12.38 -21.45
CA VAL A 3 3.21 -11.81 -20.10
C VAL A 3 4.26 -10.69 -20.06
N LEU A 4 5.42 -10.88 -20.70
CA LEU A 4 6.46 -9.83 -20.74
C LEU A 4 5.98 -8.60 -21.51
N PHE A 5 5.19 -8.79 -22.57
CA PHE A 5 4.63 -7.69 -23.34
C PHE A 5 3.55 -6.94 -22.56
N GLU A 6 2.70 -7.63 -21.81
CA GLU A 6 1.73 -7.02 -20.90
C GLU A 6 2.42 -6.21 -19.79
N LYS A 7 3.44 -6.79 -19.14
CA LYS A 7 4.26 -6.08 -18.13
C LYS A 7 4.98 -4.89 -18.74
N GLY A 8 5.56 -5.04 -19.93
CA GLY A 8 6.17 -3.92 -20.66
C GLY A 8 5.18 -2.80 -20.94
N LYS A 9 3.96 -3.13 -21.33
CA LYS A 9 2.89 -2.15 -21.59
C LYS A 9 2.44 -1.44 -20.31
N GLU A 10 2.36 -2.15 -19.19
CA GLU A 10 2.06 -1.60 -17.86
C GLU A 10 3.15 -0.61 -17.43
N VAL A 11 4.41 -1.02 -17.53
CA VAL A 11 5.58 -0.21 -17.18
C VAL A 11 5.72 1.03 -18.08
N ILE A 12 5.49 0.90 -19.40
CA ILE A 12 5.49 2.04 -20.32
C ILE A 12 4.38 3.03 -19.97
N ARG A 13 3.15 2.57 -19.73
CA ARG A 13 2.02 3.46 -19.35
C ARG A 13 2.31 4.23 -18.06
N THR A 14 3.05 3.61 -17.16
CA THR A 14 3.44 4.16 -15.87
C THR A 14 4.52 5.23 -16.01
N LEU A 15 5.61 4.91 -16.71
CA LEU A 15 6.82 5.73 -16.69
C LEU A 15 6.83 6.79 -17.79
N LEU A 16 6.19 6.52 -18.92
CA LEU A 16 6.21 7.43 -20.07
C LEU A 16 5.67 8.83 -19.75
N PRO A 17 4.58 9.02 -18.97
CA PRO A 17 4.12 10.35 -18.59
C PRO A 17 5.16 11.17 -17.81
N VAL A 18 5.93 10.53 -16.92
CA VAL A 18 7.02 11.20 -16.19
C VAL A 18 8.15 11.55 -17.13
N VAL A 19 8.56 10.63 -18.01
CA VAL A 19 9.58 10.91 -19.03
C VAL A 19 9.15 12.07 -19.94
N ILE A 20 7.89 12.11 -20.37
CA ILE A 20 7.34 13.21 -21.17
C ILE A 20 7.40 14.54 -20.40
N LEU A 21 7.00 14.55 -19.12
CA LEU A 21 7.10 15.76 -18.29
C LEU A 21 8.54 16.25 -18.21
N VAL A 22 9.48 15.35 -17.95
CA VAL A 22 10.92 15.65 -17.87
C VAL A 22 11.45 16.22 -19.18
N LEU A 23 11.07 15.63 -20.32
CA LEU A 23 11.45 16.13 -21.64
C LEU A 23 10.84 17.51 -21.91
N LEU A 24 9.58 17.73 -21.53
CA LEU A 24 8.94 19.04 -21.69
C LEU A 24 9.68 20.11 -20.88
N LEU A 25 10.01 19.83 -19.62
CA LEU A 25 10.78 20.77 -18.77
C LEU A 25 12.16 21.06 -19.36
N THR A 26 12.85 20.03 -19.85
CA THR A 26 14.19 20.16 -20.45
C THR A 26 14.17 20.92 -21.78
N LEU A 27 13.11 20.78 -22.59
CA LEU A 27 13.01 21.47 -23.88
C LEU A 27 12.51 22.92 -23.76
N THR A 28 11.94 23.30 -22.61
CA THR A 28 11.28 24.61 -22.44
C THR A 28 11.91 25.51 -21.39
N ILE A 29 12.31 24.95 -20.24
CA ILE A 29 12.69 25.72 -19.04
C ILE A 29 14.15 25.46 -18.65
N VAL A 30 14.60 24.21 -18.73
CA VAL A 30 15.88 23.77 -18.17
C VAL A 30 16.88 23.47 -19.28
N ASP A 31 17.94 24.26 -19.38
CA ASP A 31 19.05 23.97 -20.29
C ASP A 31 19.92 22.85 -19.71
N VAL A 32 20.00 21.72 -20.43
CA VAL A 32 20.73 20.52 -19.99
C VAL A 32 21.78 20.18 -21.03
N GLN A 33 22.99 19.84 -20.56
CA GLN A 33 24.07 19.39 -21.44
C GLN A 33 23.65 18.17 -22.27
N THR A 34 24.04 18.14 -23.54
CA THR A 34 23.62 17.12 -24.51
C THR A 34 23.95 15.70 -24.06
N ASP A 35 25.08 15.50 -23.37
CA ASP A 35 25.49 14.20 -22.85
C ASP A 35 24.56 13.72 -21.72
N ILE A 36 24.15 14.59 -20.80
CA ILE A 36 23.18 14.29 -19.74
C ILE A 36 21.81 14.00 -20.34
N PHE A 37 21.38 14.78 -21.34
CA PHE A 37 20.11 14.56 -22.04
C PHE A 37 20.06 13.17 -22.71
N ILE A 38 21.11 12.82 -23.48
CA ILE A 38 21.19 11.50 -24.13
C ILE A 38 21.27 10.39 -23.08
N ARG A 39 22.04 10.61 -21.99
CA ARG A 39 22.15 9.64 -20.89
C ARG A 39 20.82 9.43 -20.17
N PHE A 40 20.01 10.48 -20.01
CA PHE A 40 18.65 10.36 -19.49
C PHE A 40 17.75 9.52 -20.41
N ILE A 41 17.82 9.70 -21.74
CA ILE A 41 17.03 8.88 -22.68
C ILE A 41 17.46 7.40 -22.60
N ILE A 42 18.76 7.12 -22.66
CA ILE A 42 19.29 5.75 -22.56
C ILE A 42 18.93 5.15 -21.19
N GLY A 43 19.13 5.91 -20.11
CA GLY A 43 18.78 5.51 -18.75
C GLY A 43 17.29 5.23 -18.60
N SER A 44 16.42 6.03 -19.21
CA SER A 44 14.97 5.82 -19.22
C SER A 44 14.59 4.53 -19.95
N VAL A 45 15.23 4.23 -21.09
CA VAL A 45 15.02 2.96 -21.81
C VAL A 45 15.51 1.78 -20.98
N MET A 46 16.70 1.88 -20.38
CA MET A 46 17.25 0.85 -19.47
C MET A 46 16.33 0.62 -18.27
N LEU A 47 15.79 1.68 -17.70
CA LEU A 47 14.85 1.64 -16.57
C LEU A 47 13.54 0.95 -16.98
N LEU A 48 12.94 1.33 -18.12
CA LEU A 48 11.72 0.72 -18.66
C LEU A 48 11.91 -0.80 -18.90
N VAL A 49 12.98 -1.17 -19.60
CA VAL A 49 13.28 -2.58 -19.92
C VAL A 49 13.63 -3.36 -18.65
N GLY A 50 14.47 -2.77 -17.79
CA GLY A 50 14.90 -3.36 -16.53
C GLY A 50 13.73 -3.64 -15.59
N LEU A 51 12.85 -2.65 -15.37
CA LEU A 51 11.67 -2.81 -14.51
C LEU A 51 10.71 -3.87 -15.06
N SER A 52 10.53 -3.94 -16.38
CA SER A 52 9.68 -4.96 -17.01
C SER A 52 10.22 -6.39 -16.79
N ILE A 53 11.53 -6.59 -16.98
CA ILE A 53 12.20 -7.88 -16.74
C ILE A 53 12.18 -8.22 -15.24
N PHE A 54 12.40 -7.22 -14.38
CA PHE A 54 12.41 -7.36 -12.92
C PHE A 54 11.05 -7.83 -12.40
N LEU A 55 9.96 -7.13 -12.76
CA LEU A 55 8.60 -7.49 -12.36
C LEU A 55 8.21 -8.89 -12.84
N TRP A 56 8.61 -9.26 -14.06
CA TRP A 56 8.39 -10.61 -14.57
C TRP A 56 9.20 -11.67 -13.80
N GLY A 57 10.43 -11.35 -13.42
CA GLY A 57 11.27 -12.21 -12.56
C GLY A 57 10.65 -12.43 -11.17
N ILE A 58 10.07 -11.37 -10.57
CA ILE A 58 9.35 -11.42 -9.30
C ILE A 58 8.16 -12.36 -9.37
N ASP A 59 7.34 -12.25 -10.43
CA ASP A 59 6.17 -13.11 -10.62
C ASP A 59 6.55 -14.61 -10.66
N LEU A 60 7.66 -14.94 -11.31
CA LEU A 60 8.15 -16.31 -11.43
C LEU A 60 8.86 -16.85 -10.18
N SER A 61 9.37 -15.96 -9.32
CA SER A 61 10.19 -16.33 -8.16
C SER A 61 9.60 -15.84 -6.84
N MET A 62 9.73 -14.57 -6.51
CA MET A 62 9.43 -14.01 -5.18
C MET A 62 7.95 -14.16 -4.80
N ASN A 63 7.02 -14.01 -5.75
CA ASN A 63 5.59 -14.28 -5.51
C ASN A 63 5.36 -15.76 -5.16
N ALA A 64 5.96 -16.68 -5.92
CA ALA A 64 5.86 -18.11 -5.65
C ALA A 64 6.51 -18.51 -4.32
N ILE A 65 7.62 -17.87 -3.93
CA ILE A 65 8.25 -18.05 -2.62
C ILE A 65 7.30 -17.55 -1.53
N GLY A 66 6.67 -16.39 -1.73
CA GLY A 66 5.69 -15.80 -0.82
C GLY A 66 4.48 -16.68 -0.54
N GLU A 67 3.85 -17.24 -1.56
CA GLU A 67 2.72 -18.16 -1.41
C GLU A 67 3.08 -19.38 -0.54
N LEU A 68 4.24 -20.00 -0.81
CA LEU A 68 4.71 -21.16 -0.05
C LEU A 68 4.97 -20.80 1.42
N MET A 69 5.53 -19.61 1.66
CA MET A 69 5.81 -19.13 3.00
C MET A 69 4.55 -18.68 3.75
N ALA A 70 3.58 -18.08 3.07
CA ALA A 70 2.29 -17.70 3.64
C ALA A 70 1.52 -18.93 4.16
N GLY A 71 1.46 -20.00 3.37
CA GLY A 71 0.87 -21.27 3.80
C GLY A 71 1.58 -21.88 5.02
N GLU A 72 2.91 -21.73 5.10
CA GLU A 72 3.69 -22.18 6.24
C GLU A 72 3.43 -21.39 7.53
N VAL A 73 3.30 -20.06 7.41
CA VAL A 73 2.97 -19.18 8.55
C VAL A 73 1.55 -19.46 9.02
N ALA A 74 0.58 -19.57 8.11
CA ALA A 74 -0.84 -19.76 8.42
C ALA A 74 -1.13 -21.10 9.12
N THR A 75 -0.44 -22.17 8.71
CA THR A 75 -0.62 -23.51 9.30
C THR A 75 0.19 -23.74 10.57
N SER A 76 1.06 -22.79 10.95
CA SER A 76 1.94 -22.94 12.12
C SER A 76 1.19 -22.74 13.43
N LYS A 77 1.12 -23.80 14.25
CA LYS A 77 0.57 -23.73 15.63
C LYS A 77 1.52 -23.09 16.65
N ARG A 78 2.80 -22.89 16.30
CA ARG A 78 3.83 -22.38 17.22
C ARG A 78 4.05 -20.88 17.01
N LEU A 79 3.74 -20.09 18.03
CA LEU A 79 3.92 -18.63 18.04
C LEU A 79 5.34 -18.20 17.66
N ILE A 80 6.36 -18.84 18.26
CA ILE A 80 7.77 -18.52 17.99
C ILE A 80 8.10 -18.71 16.51
N LYS A 81 7.52 -19.72 15.88
CA LYS A 81 7.76 -19.99 14.46
C LYS A 81 7.10 -18.94 13.57
N ILE A 82 5.89 -18.49 13.90
CA ILE A 82 5.24 -17.37 13.20
C ILE A 82 6.09 -16.10 13.31
N LEU A 83 6.60 -15.79 14.51
CA LEU A 83 7.42 -14.59 14.72
C LEU A 83 8.74 -14.65 13.96
N ILE A 84 9.46 -15.78 14.02
CA ILE A 84 10.72 -15.95 13.29
C ILE A 84 10.50 -15.90 11.78
N LEU A 85 9.49 -16.60 11.26
CA LEU A 85 9.21 -16.59 9.83
C LEU A 85 8.73 -15.21 9.37
N GLY A 86 7.86 -14.55 10.12
CA GLY A 86 7.41 -13.18 9.84
C GLY A 86 8.57 -12.19 9.83
N PHE A 87 9.47 -12.30 10.81
CA PHE A 87 10.68 -11.49 10.87
C PHE A 87 11.58 -11.70 9.66
N LEU A 88 11.92 -12.96 9.36
CA LEU A 88 12.79 -13.29 8.23
C LEU A 88 12.15 -12.85 6.90
N LEU A 89 10.84 -13.03 6.76
CA LEU A 89 10.12 -12.59 5.57
C LEU A 89 10.21 -11.09 5.37
N GLY A 90 9.81 -10.30 6.37
CA GLY A 90 9.88 -8.84 6.30
C GLY A 90 11.30 -8.34 6.10
N PHE A 91 12.28 -8.92 6.81
CA PHE A 91 13.69 -8.56 6.67
C PHE A 91 14.21 -8.82 5.26
N LEU A 92 14.07 -10.04 4.76
CA LEU A 92 14.72 -10.45 3.51
C LEU A 92 14.11 -9.82 2.28
N ILE A 93 12.79 -9.59 2.27
CA ILE A 93 12.16 -8.91 1.15
C ILE A 93 12.55 -7.44 1.11
N THR A 94 12.68 -6.79 2.28
CA THR A 94 13.09 -5.39 2.38
C THR A 94 14.54 -5.19 1.94
N VAL A 95 15.44 -6.14 2.26
CA VAL A 95 16.84 -6.10 1.77
C VAL A 95 16.89 -6.12 0.24
N ALA A 96 15.96 -6.85 -0.39
CA ALA A 96 15.86 -6.98 -1.83
C ALA A 96 15.06 -5.83 -2.50
N GLU A 97 14.57 -4.86 -1.73
CA GLU A 97 13.77 -3.76 -2.25
C GLU A 97 14.66 -2.74 -2.99
N PRO A 98 14.50 -2.54 -4.32
CA PRO A 98 15.29 -1.59 -5.10
C PRO A 98 15.23 -0.17 -4.54
N ASP A 99 14.07 0.28 -4.10
CA ASP A 99 13.84 1.65 -3.65
C ASP A 99 14.64 1.95 -2.37
N LEU A 100 14.78 0.97 -1.48
CA LEU A 100 15.61 1.08 -0.29
C LEU A 100 17.10 1.10 -0.62
N LEU A 101 17.54 0.34 -1.64
CA LEU A 101 18.93 0.38 -2.11
C LEU A 101 19.27 1.75 -2.69
N ILE A 102 18.35 2.33 -3.48
CA ILE A 102 18.49 3.68 -4.03
C ILE A 102 18.53 4.73 -2.91
N LEU A 103 17.60 4.65 -1.95
CA LEU A 103 17.59 5.58 -0.82
C LEU A 103 18.88 5.46 0.01
N GLY A 104 19.36 4.24 0.26
CA GLY A 104 20.62 4.01 0.96
C GLY A 104 21.79 4.69 0.28
N SER A 105 21.89 4.60 -1.05
CA SER A 105 22.93 5.30 -1.83
C SER A 105 22.78 6.84 -1.76
N GLN A 106 21.54 7.35 -1.78
CA GLN A 106 21.30 8.78 -1.61
C GLN A 106 21.67 9.27 -0.21
N ILE A 107 21.38 8.51 0.85
CA ILE A 107 21.79 8.84 2.22
C ILE A 107 23.32 8.80 2.34
N GLU A 108 23.98 7.80 1.76
CA GLU A 108 25.45 7.70 1.81
C GLU A 108 26.12 8.89 1.16
N THR A 109 25.69 9.26 -0.06
CA THR A 109 26.24 10.41 -0.79
C THR A 109 25.94 11.74 -0.09
N ALA A 110 24.71 11.93 0.39
CA ALA A 110 24.31 13.18 1.05
C ALA A 110 24.92 13.33 2.45
N SER A 111 25.25 12.23 3.13
CA SER A 111 25.92 12.22 4.44
C SER A 111 27.45 12.30 4.37
N GLY A 112 28.03 12.53 3.18
CA GLY A 112 29.48 12.52 2.97
C GLY A 112 30.13 11.18 3.33
N HIS A 113 29.45 10.08 3.02
CA HIS A 113 29.85 8.70 3.29
C HIS A 113 29.99 8.32 4.78
N SER A 114 29.41 9.12 5.69
CA SER A 114 29.40 8.80 7.12
C SER A 114 28.39 7.69 7.47
N LEU A 115 27.31 7.57 6.69
CA LEU A 115 26.30 6.52 6.80
C LEU A 115 26.36 5.62 5.55
N GLY A 116 26.91 4.42 5.67
CA GLY A 116 27.01 3.50 4.52
C GLY A 116 25.64 2.96 4.05
N ALA A 117 25.43 2.87 2.74
CA ALA A 117 24.15 2.46 2.16
C ALA A 117 23.68 1.08 2.66
N LEU A 118 24.55 0.06 2.60
CA LEU A 118 24.21 -1.30 3.05
C LEU A 118 23.90 -1.39 4.54
N PHE A 119 24.54 -0.54 5.36
CA PHE A 119 24.24 -0.49 6.79
C PHE A 119 22.82 0.03 7.02
N ILE A 120 22.43 1.12 6.34
CA ILE A 120 21.07 1.65 6.39
C ILE A 120 20.06 0.60 5.92
N VAL A 121 20.33 -0.09 4.80
CA VAL A 121 19.46 -1.15 4.26
C VAL A 121 19.20 -2.24 5.32
N TYR A 122 20.24 -2.72 6.02
CA TYR A 122 20.05 -3.76 7.04
C TYR A 122 19.37 -3.25 8.32
N VAL A 123 19.66 -2.03 8.76
CA VAL A 123 18.98 -1.42 9.92
C VAL A 123 17.49 -1.29 9.63
N VAL A 124 17.15 -0.71 8.48
CA VAL A 124 15.76 -0.54 8.03
C VAL A 124 15.05 -1.89 7.89
N SER A 125 15.70 -2.85 7.23
CA SER A 125 15.14 -4.20 7.05
C SER A 125 14.90 -4.93 8.37
N THR A 126 15.75 -4.70 9.38
CA THR A 126 15.54 -5.23 10.74
C THR A 126 14.29 -4.65 11.38
N GLY A 127 14.09 -3.34 11.24
CA GLY A 127 12.87 -2.66 11.66
C GLY A 127 11.62 -3.25 11.03
N VAL A 128 11.64 -3.41 9.70
CA VAL A 128 10.55 -4.02 8.94
C VAL A 128 10.27 -5.45 9.41
N GLY A 129 11.30 -6.29 9.54
CA GLY A 129 11.12 -7.66 10.03
C GLY A 129 10.41 -7.71 11.38
N LEU A 130 10.81 -6.84 12.32
CA LEU A 130 10.18 -6.77 13.64
C LEU A 130 8.71 -6.37 13.56
N THR A 131 8.39 -5.31 12.81
CA THR A 131 6.99 -4.84 12.69
C THR A 131 6.11 -5.83 11.94
N VAL A 132 6.61 -6.47 10.88
CA VAL A 132 5.89 -7.55 10.17
C VAL A 132 5.59 -8.71 11.11
N ALA A 133 6.57 -9.15 11.92
CA ALA A 133 6.34 -10.21 12.90
C ALA A 133 5.22 -9.85 13.89
N PHE A 134 5.21 -8.62 14.41
CA PHE A 134 4.14 -8.15 15.29
C PHE A 134 2.79 -7.95 14.57
N GLY A 135 2.81 -7.48 13.33
CA GLY A 135 1.62 -7.30 12.48
C GLY A 135 0.93 -8.62 12.20
N LEU A 136 1.69 -9.65 11.80
CA LEU A 136 1.17 -11.01 11.59
C LEU A 136 0.64 -11.61 12.89
N LEU A 137 1.33 -11.39 14.01
CA LEU A 137 0.85 -11.83 15.32
C LEU A 137 -0.49 -11.18 15.68
N ARG A 138 -0.62 -9.87 15.47
CA ARG A 138 -1.84 -9.09 15.73
C ARG A 138 -2.98 -9.56 14.83
N LEU A 139 -2.73 -9.79 13.54
CA LEU A 139 -3.69 -10.33 12.59
C LEU A 139 -4.20 -11.71 13.06
N LEU A 140 -3.30 -12.64 13.38
CA LEU A 140 -3.69 -14.00 13.80
C LEU A 140 -4.45 -14.03 15.13
N ARG A 141 -4.09 -13.17 16.09
CA ARG A 141 -4.76 -13.10 17.41
C ARG A 141 -6.06 -12.29 17.39
N GLY A 142 -6.28 -11.45 16.38
CA GLY A 142 -7.44 -10.55 16.30
C GLY A 142 -7.48 -9.43 17.36
N LYS A 143 -6.41 -9.27 18.16
CA LYS A 143 -6.28 -8.22 19.18
C LYS A 143 -4.85 -7.69 19.22
N PRO A 144 -4.64 -6.37 19.44
CA PRO A 144 -5.65 -5.31 19.51
C PRO A 144 -6.28 -4.97 18.14
N ARG A 145 -7.29 -4.09 18.11
CA ARG A 145 -7.84 -3.52 16.86
C ARG A 145 -6.77 -2.77 16.06
N PHE A 146 -6.94 -2.66 14.74
CA PHE A 146 -5.89 -2.15 13.85
C PHE A 146 -5.54 -0.70 14.20
N ASN A 147 -6.55 0.14 14.38
CA ASN A 147 -6.38 1.54 14.78
C ASN A 147 -5.62 1.71 16.11
N VAL A 148 -5.93 0.90 17.13
CA VAL A 148 -5.22 0.92 18.42
C VAL A 148 -3.78 0.45 18.24
N PHE A 149 -3.54 -0.60 17.45
CA PHE A 149 -2.21 -1.10 17.15
C PHE A 149 -1.33 -0.01 16.51
N MET A 150 -1.84 0.65 15.47
CA MET A 150 -1.13 1.74 14.80
C MET A 150 -0.97 2.96 15.72
N ALA A 151 -1.98 3.32 16.51
CA ALA A 151 -1.89 4.43 17.45
C ALA A 151 -0.76 4.24 18.48
N ILE A 152 -0.57 3.00 18.99
CA ILE A 152 0.54 2.68 19.89
C ILE A 152 1.89 2.85 19.18
N ILE A 153 2.01 2.32 17.96
CA ILE A 153 3.25 2.41 17.18
C ILE A 153 3.60 3.88 16.88
N TYR A 154 2.65 4.67 16.38
CA TYR A 154 2.88 6.10 16.08
C TYR A 154 3.09 6.93 17.35
N ALA A 155 2.51 6.57 18.49
CA ALA A 155 2.83 7.21 19.77
C ALA A 155 4.28 6.94 20.18
N ILE A 156 4.79 5.72 20.00
CA ILE A 156 6.20 5.39 20.23
C ILE A 156 7.10 6.19 19.29
N ILE A 157 6.77 6.25 17.99
CA ILE A 157 7.50 7.06 17.00
C ILE A 157 7.54 8.51 17.44
N LEU A 158 6.40 9.10 17.84
CA LEU A 158 6.32 10.50 18.24
C LEU A 158 7.16 10.79 19.48
N VAL A 159 7.18 9.88 20.47
CA VAL A 159 8.04 10.01 21.66
C VAL A 159 9.52 9.91 21.27
N MET A 160 9.89 8.94 20.44
CA MET A 160 11.28 8.76 19.99
C MET A 160 11.76 9.96 19.17
N ALA A 161 10.89 10.51 18.33
CA ALA A 161 11.19 11.64 17.47
C ALA A 161 11.70 12.83 18.31
N ILE A 162 11.11 13.13 19.47
CA ILE A 162 11.55 14.23 20.35
C ILE A 162 13.06 14.16 20.70
N PHE A 163 13.67 12.98 20.68
CA PHE A 163 15.07 12.76 21.02
C PHE A 163 16.03 12.73 19.83
N VAL A 164 15.53 12.91 18.61
CA VAL A 164 16.27 12.75 17.35
C VAL A 164 16.29 14.07 16.58
N SER A 165 17.33 14.31 15.77
CA SER A 165 17.45 15.53 14.96
C SER A 165 16.55 15.51 13.72
N GLU A 166 16.39 16.67 13.07
CA GLU A 166 15.56 16.80 11.87
C GLU A 166 16.08 15.95 10.71
N GLU A 167 17.42 15.86 10.55
CA GLU A 167 18.09 15.05 9.53
C GLU A 167 17.71 13.56 9.66
N PHE A 168 17.86 12.99 10.87
CA PHE A 168 17.52 11.60 11.12
C PHE A 168 16.00 11.36 11.09
N LEU A 169 15.17 12.33 11.46
CA LEU A 169 13.72 12.20 11.26
C LEU A 169 13.39 12.15 9.76
N ALA A 170 13.95 13.05 8.95
CA ALA A 170 13.72 13.08 7.52
C ALA A 170 14.12 11.76 6.86
N ILE A 171 15.31 11.23 7.19
CA ILE A 171 15.78 9.92 6.73
C ILE A 171 14.87 8.78 7.22
N ALA A 172 14.49 8.77 8.50
CA ALA A 172 13.68 7.71 9.10
C ALA A 172 12.33 7.57 8.40
N VAL A 173 11.68 8.71 8.13
CA VAL A 173 10.35 8.72 7.53
C VAL A 173 10.42 8.56 6.01
N ASP A 174 11.48 8.99 5.34
CA ASP A 174 11.69 8.65 3.93
C ASP A 174 11.99 7.16 3.74
N ALA A 175 12.75 6.55 4.67
CA ALA A 175 13.00 5.11 4.67
C ALA A 175 11.71 4.29 4.77
N SER A 176 10.69 4.79 5.48
CA SER A 176 9.35 4.18 5.49
C SER A 176 8.83 3.95 4.07
N GLY A 177 8.79 5.00 3.26
CA GLY A 177 8.21 4.94 1.93
C GLY A 177 9.08 4.22 0.90
N ALA A 178 10.39 4.11 1.14
CA ALA A 178 11.30 3.34 0.30
C ALA A 178 11.24 1.81 0.55
N THR A 179 10.50 1.35 1.56
CA THR A 179 10.32 -0.10 1.83
C THR A 179 9.05 -0.69 1.21
N THR A 180 8.26 0.12 0.52
CA THR A 180 6.92 -0.23 0.01
C THR A 180 6.86 -0.17 -1.51
N GLY A 181 7.99 -0.46 -2.16
CA GLY A 181 8.13 -0.42 -3.60
C GLY A 181 7.52 -1.63 -4.31
N ALA A 182 7.96 -1.80 -5.56
CA ALA A 182 7.36 -2.70 -6.54
C ALA A 182 7.43 -4.19 -6.14
N LEU A 183 8.32 -4.55 -5.22
CA LEU A 183 8.47 -5.91 -4.73
C LEU A 183 7.68 -6.14 -3.44
N THR A 184 7.92 -5.30 -2.43
CA THR A 184 7.47 -5.59 -1.07
C THR A 184 5.95 -5.40 -0.90
N THR A 185 5.37 -4.41 -1.58
CA THR A 185 3.93 -4.11 -1.45
C THR A 185 3.04 -5.24 -1.98
N PRO A 186 3.18 -5.73 -3.22
CA PRO A 186 2.36 -6.84 -3.71
C PRO A 186 2.50 -8.10 -2.86
N PHE A 187 3.72 -8.37 -2.38
CA PHE A 187 3.98 -9.50 -1.50
C PHE A 187 3.27 -9.37 -0.14
N ALA A 188 3.37 -8.22 0.51
CA ALA A 188 2.76 -7.99 1.82
C ALA A 188 1.22 -8.01 1.73
N LEU A 189 0.65 -7.45 0.66
CA LEU A 189 -0.78 -7.51 0.38
C LEU A 189 -1.24 -8.96 0.14
N ALA A 190 -0.51 -9.72 -0.69
CA ALA A 190 -0.82 -11.13 -0.95
C ALA A 190 -0.71 -11.99 0.31
N LEU A 191 0.30 -11.76 1.15
CA LEU A 191 0.48 -12.44 2.43
C LEU A 191 -0.70 -12.18 3.37
N THR A 192 -1.14 -10.92 3.46
CA THR A 192 -2.24 -10.49 4.34
C THR A 192 -3.58 -11.03 3.88
N LEU A 193 -3.87 -10.91 2.58
CA LEU A 193 -5.07 -11.45 1.96
C LEU A 193 -5.13 -12.99 2.11
N GLY A 194 -4.03 -13.67 1.83
CA GLY A 194 -3.91 -15.13 2.02
C GLY A 194 -4.12 -15.55 3.47
N LEU A 195 -3.60 -14.78 4.44
CA LEU A 195 -3.78 -15.08 5.86
C LEU A 195 -5.20 -14.78 6.34
N SER A 196 -5.80 -13.69 5.86
CA SER A 196 -7.17 -13.29 6.20
C SER A 196 -8.19 -14.30 5.70
N THR A 197 -8.05 -14.76 4.45
CA THR A 197 -8.92 -15.79 3.86
C THR A 197 -8.83 -17.13 4.60
N ILE A 198 -7.62 -17.54 5.04
CA ILE A 198 -7.44 -18.76 5.84
C ILE A 198 -8.03 -18.61 7.24
N LYS A 199 -7.87 -17.44 7.87
CA LYS A 199 -8.40 -17.18 9.23
C LYS A 199 -9.94 -17.12 9.23
N GLY A 200 -10.53 -16.48 8.23
CA GLY A 200 -11.97 -16.28 8.11
C GLY A 200 -12.59 -15.46 9.26
N GLY A 201 -13.92 -15.37 9.25
CA GLY A 201 -14.71 -14.70 10.28
C GLY A 201 -15.18 -13.28 9.91
N LYS A 202 -15.85 -12.62 10.86
CA LYS A 202 -16.52 -11.33 10.68
C LYS A 202 -15.59 -10.19 10.24
N ASP A 203 -14.34 -10.24 10.69
CA ASP A 203 -13.33 -9.21 10.43
C ASP A 203 -12.45 -9.55 9.20
N ALA A 204 -12.87 -10.45 8.31
CA ALA A 204 -12.03 -10.91 7.19
C ALA A 204 -11.64 -9.78 6.23
N GLU A 205 -12.54 -8.83 5.98
CA GLU A 205 -12.25 -7.67 5.11
C GLU A 205 -11.32 -6.65 5.77
N GLU A 206 -11.57 -6.33 7.05
CA GLU A 206 -10.67 -5.47 7.83
C GLU A 206 -9.26 -6.09 7.89
N ASN A 207 -9.17 -7.40 8.12
CA ASN A 207 -7.90 -8.12 8.22
C ASN A 207 -7.22 -8.36 6.87
N ALA A 208 -7.87 -8.07 5.73
CA ALA A 208 -7.25 -8.19 4.41
C ALA A 208 -6.23 -7.07 4.15
N PHE A 209 -6.31 -5.97 4.91
CA PHE A 209 -5.45 -4.80 4.76
C PHE A 209 -4.71 -4.45 6.06
N GLY A 210 -3.71 -3.60 5.93
CA GLY A 210 -3.00 -2.94 7.02
C GLY A 210 -1.57 -3.43 7.23
N LEU A 211 -1.17 -4.59 6.70
CA LEU A 211 0.19 -5.09 6.92
C LEU A 211 1.26 -4.22 6.26
N VAL A 212 0.98 -3.63 5.08
CA VAL A 212 1.92 -2.71 4.41
C VAL A 212 2.10 -1.46 5.27
N GLY A 213 1.01 -0.97 5.88
CA GLY A 213 1.06 0.12 6.85
C GLY A 213 1.88 -0.22 8.10
N VAL A 214 1.72 -1.42 8.66
CA VAL A 214 2.52 -1.90 9.81
C VAL A 214 4.00 -2.01 9.43
N MET A 215 4.27 -2.53 8.24
CA MET A 215 5.61 -2.69 7.70
C MET A 215 6.32 -1.34 7.60
N SER A 216 5.62 -0.32 7.09
CA SER A 216 6.10 1.07 6.92
C SER A 216 6.53 1.73 8.23
N ALA A 217 5.98 1.33 9.38
CA ALA A 217 6.42 1.87 10.67
C ALA A 217 7.78 1.33 11.13
N GLY A 218 8.20 0.16 10.64
CA GLY A 218 9.46 -0.49 11.01
C GLY A 218 10.72 0.32 10.68
N PRO A 219 10.88 0.83 9.44
CA PRO A 219 11.98 1.70 9.04
C PRO A 219 12.13 2.93 9.95
N ILE A 220 11.00 3.57 10.26
CA ILE A 220 10.98 4.77 11.12
C ILE A 220 11.53 4.43 12.49
N LEU A 221 10.99 3.39 13.12
CA LEU A 221 11.44 2.92 14.44
C LEU A 221 12.92 2.53 14.43
N ALA A 222 13.40 1.86 13.37
CA ALA A 222 14.78 1.39 13.28
C ALA A 222 15.79 2.54 13.16
N ILE A 223 15.53 3.53 12.31
CA ILE A 223 16.43 4.68 12.14
C ILE A 223 16.40 5.59 13.38
N LEU A 224 15.22 5.86 13.95
CA LEU A 224 15.11 6.63 15.20
C LEU A 224 15.85 5.92 16.34
N PHE A 225 15.69 4.60 16.46
CA PHE A 225 16.41 3.81 17.46
C PHE A 225 17.92 3.85 17.23
N MET A 226 18.37 3.71 15.98
CA MET A 226 19.79 3.78 15.61
C MET A 226 20.39 5.16 15.97
N SER A 227 19.71 6.27 15.67
CA SER A 227 20.15 7.62 16.04
C SER A 227 20.26 7.80 17.56
N ILE A 228 19.27 7.32 18.32
CA ILE A 228 19.28 7.39 19.79
C ILE A 228 20.45 6.58 20.38
N VAL A 229 20.71 5.39 19.85
CA VAL A 229 21.78 4.51 20.34
C VAL A 229 23.17 5.01 19.97
N THR A 230 23.34 5.54 18.76
CA THR A 230 24.64 6.08 18.30
C THR A 230 24.93 7.47 18.87
N GLY A 231 23.92 8.18 19.39
CA GLY A 231 24.04 9.54 19.91
C GLY A 231 24.34 10.59 18.85
N GLN A 232 24.24 10.24 17.56
CA GLN A 232 24.49 11.15 16.45
C GLN A 232 23.31 12.12 16.34
N LYS A 233 23.58 13.40 16.60
CA LYS A 233 22.60 14.50 16.49
C LYS A 233 22.76 15.33 15.23
N HIS A 234 23.94 15.34 14.62
CA HIS A 234 24.19 16.03 13.36
C HIS A 234 25.12 15.21 12.49
N ILE A 235 24.87 15.25 11.20
CA ILE A 235 25.74 14.72 10.16
C ILE A 235 26.68 15.85 9.76
N TYR A 236 27.88 15.87 10.37
CA TYR A 236 28.84 16.97 10.29
C TYR A 236 29.61 17.08 8.95
N SER A 237 29.35 16.18 7.99
CA SER A 237 30.05 16.17 6.71
C SER A 237 29.29 17.06 5.72
N ALA A 238 29.99 18.00 5.10
CA ALA A 238 29.45 18.70 3.93
C ALA A 238 29.12 17.64 2.85
N PRO A 239 27.94 17.71 2.21
CA PRO A 239 27.61 16.81 1.11
C PRO A 239 28.67 16.94 0.01
N ASP A 240 28.99 15.84 -0.65
CA ASP A 240 29.80 15.92 -1.86
C ASP A 240 29.09 16.82 -2.87
N ALA A 241 29.82 17.79 -3.42
CA ALA A 241 29.26 18.65 -4.46
C ALA A 241 28.77 17.76 -5.62
N PHE A 242 27.52 17.95 -6.03
CA PHE A 242 26.97 17.19 -7.16
C PHE A 242 27.72 17.57 -8.44
N ILE A 243 28.54 16.64 -8.92
CA ILE A 243 29.27 16.76 -10.18
C ILE A 243 28.66 15.77 -11.17
N PRO A 244 27.93 16.25 -12.20
CA PRO A 244 27.39 15.38 -13.23
C PRO A 244 28.52 14.58 -13.90
N ALA A 245 28.29 13.28 -14.09
CA ALA A 245 29.25 12.47 -14.84
C ALA A 245 29.40 13.00 -16.27
N VAL A 246 30.62 13.01 -16.80
CA VAL A 246 30.89 13.51 -18.17
C VAL A 246 30.74 12.38 -19.18
N GLY A 247 30.00 12.64 -20.26
CA GLY A 247 29.80 11.70 -21.36
C GLY A 247 28.64 10.73 -21.14
N VAL A 248 28.37 9.91 -22.16
CA VAL A 248 27.16 9.07 -22.21
C VAL A 248 27.44 7.62 -21.80
N ILE A 249 28.36 6.97 -22.49
CA ILE A 249 28.56 5.51 -22.41
C ILE A 249 29.39 5.12 -21.18
N ALA A 250 30.49 5.84 -20.90
CA ALA A 250 31.41 5.49 -19.82
C ALA A 250 30.76 5.48 -18.41
N PRO A 251 29.92 6.47 -18.02
CA PRO A 251 29.24 6.43 -16.72
C PRO A 251 28.31 5.23 -16.54
N ILE A 252 27.60 4.82 -17.61
CA ILE A 252 26.72 3.65 -17.61
C ILE A 252 27.54 2.38 -17.38
N LEU A 253 28.59 2.16 -18.19
CA LEU A 253 29.44 0.97 -18.08
C LEU A 253 30.17 0.86 -16.73
N LYS A 254 30.56 1.99 -16.13
CA LYS A 254 31.20 2.00 -14.80
C LYS A 254 30.24 1.59 -13.68
N THR A 255 28.97 1.94 -13.82
CA THR A 255 27.95 1.69 -12.79
C THR A 255 27.47 0.25 -12.79
N LEU A 256 27.36 -0.40 -13.96
CA LEU A 256 26.82 -1.75 -14.11
C LEU A 256 27.50 -2.84 -13.23
N PRO A 257 28.85 -2.95 -13.15
CA PRO A 257 29.49 -3.97 -12.32
C PRO A 257 29.23 -3.80 -10.83
N VAL A 258 29.22 -2.54 -10.34
CA VAL A 258 28.93 -2.23 -8.94
C VAL A 258 27.50 -2.60 -8.62
N THR A 259 26.56 -2.14 -9.46
CA THR A 259 25.14 -2.47 -9.34
C THR A 259 24.88 -3.98 -9.41
N PHE A 260 25.63 -4.74 -10.21
CA PHE A 260 25.54 -6.19 -10.25
C PHE A 260 25.88 -6.84 -8.91
N ILE A 261 26.97 -6.40 -8.27
CA ILE A 261 27.38 -6.92 -6.96
C ILE A 261 26.34 -6.56 -5.90
N ASP A 262 25.89 -5.31 -5.86
CA ASP A 262 24.88 -4.86 -4.88
C ASP A 262 23.56 -5.62 -5.04
N SER A 263 23.09 -5.79 -6.29
CA SER A 263 21.88 -6.55 -6.62
C SER A 263 22.02 -8.03 -6.25
N LEU A 264 23.20 -8.61 -6.47
CA LEU A 264 23.48 -10.01 -6.11
C LEU A 264 23.47 -10.20 -4.60
N LEU A 265 24.15 -9.31 -3.86
CA LEU A 265 24.18 -9.32 -2.39
C LEU A 265 22.79 -9.12 -1.79
N ALA A 266 21.93 -8.31 -2.41
CA ALA A 266 20.55 -8.10 -1.99
C ALA A 266 19.66 -9.34 -2.19
N LEU A 267 19.88 -10.12 -3.26
CA LEU A 267 19.07 -11.32 -3.58
C LEU A 267 19.55 -12.62 -2.91
N ILE A 268 20.83 -12.72 -2.54
CA ILE A 268 21.39 -13.91 -1.89
C ILE A 268 20.62 -14.33 -0.62
N PRO A 269 20.27 -13.42 0.32
CA PRO A 269 19.61 -13.79 1.56
C PRO A 269 18.26 -14.49 1.35
N ILE A 270 17.39 -13.94 0.48
CA ILE A 270 16.08 -14.53 0.20
C ILE A 270 16.19 -15.84 -0.58
N ALA A 271 17.09 -15.90 -1.57
CA ALA A 271 17.32 -17.13 -2.32
C ALA A 271 17.80 -18.25 -1.39
N THR A 272 18.73 -17.93 -0.48
CA THR A 272 19.27 -18.87 0.51
C THR A 272 18.19 -19.40 1.43
N LEU A 273 17.34 -18.52 1.99
CA LEU A 273 16.22 -18.96 2.83
C LEU A 273 15.29 -19.91 2.07
N PHE A 274 14.93 -19.56 0.83
CA PHE A 274 14.09 -20.41 0.00
C PHE A 274 14.71 -21.79 -0.22
N PHE A 275 15.98 -21.88 -0.60
CA PHE A 275 16.62 -23.19 -0.82
C PHE A 275 16.70 -24.03 0.45
N ILE A 276 16.99 -23.41 1.60
CA ILE A 276 16.98 -24.09 2.91
C ILE A 276 15.58 -24.66 3.19
N LEU A 277 14.53 -23.85 3.06
CA LEU A 277 13.15 -24.28 3.32
C LEU A 277 12.62 -25.26 2.28
N ASN A 278 13.08 -25.17 1.03
CA ASN A 278 12.70 -26.11 -0.02
C ASN A 278 13.27 -27.50 0.24
N ILE A 279 14.53 -27.59 0.67
CA ILE A 279 15.18 -28.85 1.07
C ILE A 279 14.50 -29.41 2.33
N ALA A 280 14.26 -28.55 3.33
CA ALA A 280 13.74 -28.98 4.62
C ALA A 280 12.24 -29.36 4.58
N LYS A 281 11.40 -28.58 3.88
CA LYS A 281 9.95 -28.67 4.01
C LYS A 281 9.16 -28.60 2.70
N PHE A 282 9.37 -27.57 1.86
CA PHE A 282 8.45 -27.34 0.72
C PHE A 282 8.49 -28.44 -0.33
N ARG A 283 9.67 -29.03 -0.59
CA ARG A 283 9.87 -30.14 -1.55
C ARG A 283 9.14 -29.88 -2.88
N VAL A 284 9.36 -28.70 -3.43
CA VAL A 284 8.67 -28.21 -4.63
C VAL A 284 9.03 -29.09 -5.84
N SER A 285 8.08 -29.26 -6.77
CA SER A 285 8.31 -30.02 -8.01
C SER A 285 9.47 -29.41 -8.82
N LYS A 286 10.22 -30.26 -9.55
CA LYS A 286 11.38 -29.81 -10.34
C LYS A 286 11.03 -28.69 -11.33
N ALA A 287 9.84 -28.74 -11.93
CA ALA A 287 9.35 -27.72 -12.85
C ALA A 287 9.16 -26.36 -12.15
N LYS A 288 8.50 -26.33 -10.98
CA LYS A 288 8.30 -25.09 -10.22
C LYS A 288 9.63 -24.59 -9.61
N LEU A 289 10.55 -25.47 -9.23
CA LEU A 289 11.89 -25.09 -8.80
C LEU A 289 12.70 -24.42 -9.93
N LEU A 290 12.70 -24.98 -11.14
CA LEU A 290 13.35 -24.38 -12.31
C LEU A 290 12.73 -23.03 -12.68
N SER A 291 11.40 -22.89 -12.54
CA SER A 291 10.70 -21.61 -12.71
C SER A 291 11.20 -20.56 -11.71
N ILE A 292 11.33 -20.92 -10.43
CA ILE A 292 11.83 -20.00 -9.39
C ILE A 292 13.28 -19.61 -9.65
N ILE A 293 14.15 -20.55 -10.04
CA ILE A 293 15.55 -20.26 -10.38
C ILE A 293 15.64 -19.33 -11.59
N GLY A 294 14.87 -19.60 -12.64
CA GLY A 294 14.77 -18.72 -13.80
C GLY A 294 14.26 -17.33 -13.43
N GLY A 295 13.25 -17.25 -12.56
CA GLY A 295 12.72 -16.00 -12.02
C GLY A 295 13.76 -15.22 -11.22
N LEU A 296 14.57 -15.86 -10.38
CA LEU A 296 15.66 -15.21 -9.63
C LEU A 296 16.72 -14.63 -10.58
N PHE A 297 17.08 -15.35 -11.65
CA PHE A 297 18.01 -14.85 -12.66
C PHE A 297 17.46 -13.64 -13.43
N LEU A 298 16.18 -13.69 -13.81
CA LEU A 298 15.49 -12.56 -14.44
C LEU A 298 15.39 -11.36 -13.49
N THR A 299 15.10 -11.60 -12.21
CA THR A 299 15.05 -10.56 -11.17
C THR A 299 16.39 -9.86 -11.05
N LEU A 300 17.50 -10.62 -10.95
CA LEU A 300 18.85 -10.05 -10.92
C LEU A 300 19.15 -9.23 -12.17
N THR A 301 18.86 -9.76 -13.35
CA THR A 301 19.12 -9.07 -14.62
C THR A 301 18.31 -7.78 -14.75
N GLY A 302 17.02 -7.84 -14.41
CA GLY A 302 16.12 -6.69 -14.42
C GLY A 302 16.53 -5.61 -13.41
N LEU A 303 16.88 -6.02 -12.19
CA LEU A 303 17.32 -5.12 -11.12
C LEU A 303 18.60 -4.36 -11.52
N VAL A 304 19.57 -5.04 -12.13
CA VAL A 304 20.82 -4.42 -12.60
C VAL A 304 20.58 -3.40 -13.71
N LEU A 305 19.72 -3.72 -14.68
CA LEU A 305 19.35 -2.78 -15.74
C LEU A 305 18.55 -1.59 -15.20
N PHE A 306 17.61 -1.85 -14.27
CA PHE A 306 16.79 -0.84 -13.62
C PHE A 306 17.65 0.15 -12.82
N LEU A 307 18.40 -0.34 -11.84
CA LEU A 307 19.28 0.48 -11.00
C LEU A 307 20.37 1.16 -11.83
N GLY A 308 20.91 0.48 -12.84
CA GLY A 308 21.85 1.08 -13.79
C GLY A 308 21.26 2.27 -14.55
N GLY A 309 20.01 2.16 -15.03
CA GLY A 309 19.30 3.26 -15.68
C GLY A 309 18.96 4.42 -14.74
N VAL A 310 18.56 4.10 -13.51
CA VAL A 310 18.27 5.07 -12.45
C VAL A 310 19.51 5.88 -12.08
N HIS A 311 20.61 5.22 -11.72
CA HIS A 311 21.84 5.86 -11.28
C HIS A 311 22.55 6.62 -12.40
N SER A 312 22.51 6.11 -13.62
CA SER A 312 23.23 6.75 -14.72
C SER A 312 22.51 7.95 -15.31
N GLY A 313 21.17 8.03 -15.29
CA GLY A 313 20.46 9.12 -15.96
C GLY A 313 19.32 9.74 -15.15
N PHE A 314 18.52 8.92 -14.48
CA PHE A 314 17.26 9.39 -13.89
C PHE A 314 17.46 10.28 -12.65
N LEU A 315 18.36 9.89 -11.74
CA LEU A 315 18.69 10.68 -10.55
C LEU A 315 19.37 12.00 -10.90
N ASP A 316 20.33 11.98 -11.81
CA ASP A 316 21.04 13.18 -12.28
C ASP A 316 20.06 14.19 -12.88
N MET A 317 19.16 13.72 -13.74
CA MET A 317 18.15 14.58 -14.36
C MET A 317 17.18 15.17 -13.33
N GLY A 318 16.77 14.39 -12.33
CA GLY A 318 15.95 14.88 -11.22
C GLY A 318 16.62 16.05 -10.50
N ARG A 319 17.89 15.89 -10.09
CA ARG A 319 18.66 16.95 -9.41
C ARG A 319 18.85 18.20 -10.27
N ILE A 320 19.15 18.04 -11.56
CA ILE A 320 19.35 19.15 -12.48
C ILE A 320 18.05 19.92 -12.71
N ILE A 321 16.94 19.23 -12.94
CA ILE A 321 15.64 19.89 -13.11
C ILE A 321 15.23 20.60 -11.81
N GLY A 322 15.39 19.94 -10.66
CA GLY A 322 15.08 20.53 -9.36
C GLY A 322 15.84 21.83 -9.10
N SER A 323 17.16 21.81 -9.32
CA SER A 323 18.02 22.99 -9.14
C SER A 323 17.69 24.11 -10.13
N GLN A 324 17.56 23.80 -11.42
CA GLN A 324 17.34 24.82 -12.45
C GLN A 324 15.95 25.44 -12.36
N VAL A 325 14.91 24.66 -12.06
CA VAL A 325 13.56 25.20 -11.83
C VAL A 325 13.53 26.08 -10.58
N ALA A 326 14.23 25.68 -9.49
CA ALA A 326 14.32 26.49 -8.28
C ALA A 326 15.04 27.84 -8.51
N LEU A 327 16.07 27.86 -9.36
CA LEU A 327 16.78 29.08 -9.77
C LEU A 327 15.93 29.96 -10.69
N PHE A 328 15.12 29.36 -11.55
CA PHE A 328 14.27 30.10 -12.49
C PHE A 328 13.10 30.80 -11.80
N ASP A 329 12.27 30.03 -11.07
CA ASP A 329 11.16 30.57 -10.28
C ASP A 329 10.72 29.57 -9.19
N GLN A 330 10.80 29.98 -7.94
CA GLN A 330 10.37 29.18 -6.77
C GLN A 330 8.86 28.87 -6.79
N ARG A 331 8.02 29.70 -7.43
CA ARG A 331 6.59 29.41 -7.59
C ARG A 331 6.37 28.31 -8.62
N LEU A 332 7.17 28.32 -9.69
CA LEU A 332 7.17 27.27 -10.69
C LEU A 332 7.63 25.94 -10.09
N LEU A 333 8.62 25.96 -9.19
CA LEU A 333 9.05 24.77 -8.44
C LEU A 333 7.88 24.10 -7.71
N ILE A 334 7.06 24.89 -7.00
CA ILE A 334 5.87 24.37 -6.28
C ILE A 334 4.83 23.83 -7.26
N ALA A 335 4.57 24.53 -8.37
CA ALA A 335 3.61 24.09 -9.39
C ALA A 335 4.07 22.80 -10.10
N VAL A 336 5.35 22.69 -10.44
CA VAL A 336 5.97 21.48 -11.01
C VAL A 336 5.89 20.34 -10.01
N GLY A 337 6.19 20.59 -8.72
CA GLY A 337 6.03 19.60 -7.66
C GLY A 337 4.59 19.06 -7.55
N PHE A 338 3.59 19.94 -7.64
CA PHE A 338 2.18 19.52 -7.65
C PHE A 338 1.84 18.61 -8.85
N VAL A 339 2.24 19.01 -10.06
CA VAL A 339 1.99 18.23 -11.29
C VAL A 339 2.73 16.89 -11.24
N LEU A 340 3.99 16.91 -10.79
CA LEU A 340 4.80 15.71 -10.63
C LEU A 340 4.14 14.73 -9.65
N GLY A 341 3.69 15.21 -8.49
CA GLY A 341 3.01 14.36 -7.52
C GLY A 341 1.71 13.76 -8.02
N MET A 342 0.94 14.52 -8.82
CA MET A 342 -0.26 13.99 -9.46
C MET A 342 0.08 12.88 -10.46
N ILE A 343 1.08 13.09 -11.33
CA ILE A 343 1.46 12.11 -12.36
C ILE A 343 2.03 10.85 -11.72
N VAL A 344 2.94 10.99 -10.77
CA VAL A 344 3.61 9.84 -10.15
C VAL A 344 2.61 8.90 -9.51
N VAL A 345 1.64 9.40 -8.74
CA VAL A 345 0.63 8.54 -8.10
C VAL A 345 -0.42 8.01 -9.08
N LEU A 346 -0.85 8.81 -10.06
CA LEU A 346 -1.79 8.33 -11.07
C LEU A 346 -1.23 7.16 -11.86
N MET A 347 0.10 7.14 -12.02
CA MET A 347 0.81 6.16 -12.82
C MET A 347 1.42 5.02 -12.00
N GLU A 348 1.51 5.14 -10.68
CA GLU A 348 2.09 4.11 -9.81
C GLU A 348 1.34 2.76 -9.92
N PRO A 349 2.00 1.67 -10.38
CA PRO A 349 1.37 0.35 -10.54
C PRO A 349 0.86 -0.21 -9.22
N ALA A 350 1.61 -0.01 -8.14
CA ALA A 350 1.23 -0.52 -6.82
C ALA A 350 -0.10 0.11 -6.34
N VAL A 351 -0.35 1.39 -6.66
CA VAL A 351 -1.62 2.07 -6.37
C VAL A 351 -2.78 1.46 -7.16
N HIS A 352 -2.52 1.03 -8.41
CA HIS A 352 -3.54 0.35 -9.19
C HIS A 352 -3.89 -1.03 -8.62
N VAL A 353 -2.88 -1.83 -8.26
CA VAL A 353 -3.06 -3.15 -7.64
C VAL A 353 -3.81 -3.05 -6.32
N LEU A 354 -3.42 -2.10 -5.45
CA LEU A 354 -4.14 -1.84 -4.21
C LEU A 354 -5.61 -1.47 -4.49
N GLY A 355 -5.84 -0.58 -5.47
CA GLY A 355 -7.20 -0.22 -5.89
C GLY A 355 -8.03 -1.43 -6.32
N GLN A 356 -7.45 -2.34 -7.10
CA GLN A 356 -8.14 -3.56 -7.56
C GLN A 356 -8.46 -4.47 -6.39
N GLN A 357 -7.53 -4.68 -5.46
CA GLN A 357 -7.77 -5.49 -4.26
C GLN A 357 -8.85 -4.86 -3.37
N ILE A 358 -8.86 -3.54 -3.22
CA ILE A 358 -9.93 -2.84 -2.50
C ILE A 358 -11.27 -3.10 -3.18
N GLU A 359 -11.34 -2.94 -4.50
CA GLU A 359 -12.59 -3.15 -5.24
C GLU A 359 -13.06 -4.62 -5.17
N GLU A 360 -12.15 -5.58 -5.25
CA GLU A 360 -12.46 -7.01 -5.12
C GLU A 360 -12.92 -7.39 -3.70
N VAL A 361 -12.21 -6.94 -2.67
CA VAL A 361 -12.55 -7.25 -1.26
C VAL A 361 -13.84 -6.55 -0.85
N THR A 362 -14.09 -5.32 -1.30
CA THR A 362 -15.31 -4.55 -0.94
C THR A 362 -16.51 -4.83 -1.85
N GLY A 363 -16.47 -5.90 -2.65
CA GLY A 363 -17.56 -6.25 -3.58
C GLY A 363 -17.89 -5.14 -4.60
N GLY A 364 -16.91 -4.28 -4.91
CA GLY A 364 -17.03 -3.14 -5.80
C GLY A 364 -17.71 -1.92 -5.20
N HIS A 365 -17.91 -1.85 -3.88
CA HIS A 365 -18.44 -0.66 -3.21
C HIS A 365 -17.47 0.52 -3.31
N ILE A 366 -16.17 0.27 -3.15
CA ILE A 366 -15.13 1.29 -3.26
C ILE A 366 -14.43 1.16 -4.62
N PRO A 367 -14.75 2.02 -5.60
CA PRO A 367 -14.18 1.88 -6.94
C PRO A 367 -12.73 2.35 -6.99
N VAL A 368 -11.88 1.65 -7.76
CA VAL A 368 -10.45 1.98 -7.98
C VAL A 368 -10.26 3.46 -8.33
N ARG A 369 -11.15 4.03 -9.13
CA ARG A 369 -11.06 5.43 -9.59
C ARG A 369 -11.11 6.43 -8.44
N LEU A 370 -11.94 6.18 -7.43
CA LEU A 370 -12.08 7.06 -6.27
C LEU A 370 -10.80 7.06 -5.44
N ILE A 371 -10.22 5.88 -5.21
CA ILE A 371 -8.94 5.72 -4.52
C ILE A 371 -7.84 6.47 -5.28
N ARG A 372 -7.68 6.19 -6.58
CA ARG A 372 -6.63 6.82 -7.40
C ARG A 372 -6.69 8.34 -7.39
N ILE A 373 -7.87 8.94 -7.57
CA ILE A 373 -8.00 10.40 -7.59
C ILE A 373 -7.72 11.01 -6.21
N THR A 374 -8.27 10.41 -5.15
CA THR A 374 -8.07 10.89 -3.77
C THR A 374 -6.60 10.87 -3.39
N LEU A 375 -5.91 9.77 -3.69
CA LEU A 375 -4.48 9.62 -3.45
C LEU A 375 -3.65 10.62 -4.27
N SER A 376 -3.97 10.77 -5.55
CA SER A 376 -3.21 11.66 -6.44
C SER A 376 -3.30 13.13 -6.01
N ILE A 377 -4.47 13.58 -5.58
CA ILE A 377 -4.65 14.95 -5.06
C ILE A 377 -3.90 15.11 -3.73
N GLY A 378 -4.04 14.16 -2.81
CA GLY A 378 -3.35 14.22 -1.51
C GLY A 378 -1.84 14.30 -1.67
N VAL A 379 -1.27 13.45 -2.53
CA VAL A 379 0.18 13.42 -2.78
C VAL A 379 0.67 14.61 -3.60
N ALA A 380 -0.11 15.10 -4.57
CA ALA A 380 0.22 16.33 -5.28
C ALA A 380 0.35 17.52 -4.31
N ILE A 381 -0.57 17.64 -3.36
CA ILE A 381 -0.50 18.65 -2.29
C ILE A 381 0.73 18.41 -1.40
N ALA A 382 1.01 17.16 -1.03
CA ALA A 382 2.16 16.82 -0.20
C ALA A 382 3.51 17.22 -0.82
N ILE A 383 3.71 16.92 -2.10
CA ILE A 383 4.93 17.29 -2.82
C ILE A 383 5.01 18.81 -3.02
N ALA A 384 3.88 19.47 -3.31
CA ALA A 384 3.85 20.94 -3.36
C ALA A 384 4.23 21.58 -2.01
N LEU A 385 3.71 21.06 -0.89
CA LEU A 385 4.07 21.50 0.46
C LEU A 385 5.54 21.18 0.79
N SER A 386 6.07 20.09 0.27
CA SER A 386 7.51 19.79 0.36
C SER A 386 8.36 20.83 -0.37
N MET A 387 7.93 21.30 -1.55
CA MET A 387 8.63 22.40 -2.24
C MET A 387 8.51 23.72 -1.47
N VAL A 388 7.35 24.02 -0.88
CA VAL A 388 7.17 25.18 0.02
C VAL A 388 8.16 25.10 1.19
N ARG A 389 8.31 23.93 1.80
CA ARG A 389 9.25 23.70 2.90
C ARG A 389 10.69 24.04 2.50
N ILE A 390 11.14 23.61 1.32
CA ILE A 390 12.50 23.90 0.83
C ILE A 390 12.68 25.41 0.56
N VAL A 391 11.63 26.08 0.07
CA VAL A 391 11.68 27.51 -0.26
C VAL A 391 11.66 28.41 0.99
N PHE A 392 10.91 28.03 2.02
CA PHE A 392 10.72 28.86 3.21
C PHE A 392 11.45 28.27 4.43
N PRO A 393 12.57 28.87 4.88
CA PRO A 393 13.39 28.31 5.96
C PRO A 393 12.71 28.25 7.32
N SER A 394 11.60 28.98 7.50
CA SER A 394 10.79 28.90 8.73
C SER A 394 9.89 27.66 8.79
N VAL A 395 9.83 26.86 7.72
CA VAL A 395 8.91 25.74 7.60
C VAL A 395 9.68 24.42 7.76
N HIS A 396 9.54 23.80 8.94
CA HIS A 396 10.21 22.53 9.24
C HIS A 396 9.32 21.32 8.91
N LEU A 397 9.94 20.16 8.68
CA LEU A 397 9.24 18.90 8.38
C LEU A 397 8.17 18.54 9.42
N TRP A 398 8.48 18.77 10.68
CA TRP A 398 7.66 18.43 11.84
C TRP A 398 6.31 19.16 11.86
N TYR A 399 6.23 20.33 11.23
CA TYR A 399 5.00 21.14 11.16
C TYR A 399 3.91 20.45 10.33
N PHE A 400 4.30 19.53 9.45
CA PHE A 400 3.38 18.72 8.66
C PHE A 400 3.22 17.32 9.25
N LEU A 401 4.33 16.65 9.58
CA LEU A 401 4.30 15.26 10.01
C LEU A 401 3.58 15.05 11.34
N ILE A 402 3.89 15.84 12.38
CA ILE A 402 3.24 15.65 13.68
C ILE A 402 1.73 15.91 13.57
N PRO A 403 1.26 17.08 13.10
CA PRO A 403 -0.17 17.34 13.03
C PRO A 403 -0.87 16.36 12.07
N GLY A 404 -0.27 16.05 10.93
CA GLY A 404 -0.87 15.16 9.94
C GLY A 404 -1.05 13.73 10.46
N PHE A 405 -0.03 13.14 11.12
CA PHE A 405 -0.18 11.82 11.73
C PHE A 405 -1.09 11.82 12.95
N ILE A 406 -1.08 12.86 13.80
CA ILE A 406 -2.04 12.98 14.92
C ILE A 406 -3.47 13.02 14.39
N ILE A 407 -3.74 13.86 13.39
CA ILE A 407 -5.07 13.95 12.78
C ILE A 407 -5.45 12.62 12.13
N ALA A 408 -4.54 11.97 11.40
CA ALA A 408 -4.79 10.67 10.78
C ALA A 408 -5.11 9.58 11.81
N VAL A 409 -4.37 9.51 12.92
CA VAL A 409 -4.62 8.57 14.02
C VAL A 409 -5.98 8.85 14.66
N ILE A 410 -6.30 10.12 14.95
CA ILE A 410 -7.60 10.49 15.53
C ILE A 410 -8.74 10.11 14.56
N LEU A 411 -8.61 10.44 13.27
CA LEU A 411 -9.60 10.09 12.26
C LEU A 411 -9.78 8.58 12.12
N SER A 412 -8.73 7.78 12.33
CA SER A 412 -8.84 6.31 12.27
C SER A 412 -9.79 5.71 13.33
N PHE A 413 -10.10 6.43 14.41
CA PHE A 413 -11.12 6.01 15.38
C PHE A 413 -12.55 6.38 14.94
N PHE A 414 -12.68 7.31 13.99
CA PHE A 414 -13.96 7.77 13.44
C PHE A 414 -14.27 7.19 12.06
N SER A 415 -13.26 6.71 11.33
CA SER A 415 -13.41 6.03 10.04
C SER A 415 -14.06 4.65 10.16
N ASP A 416 -14.51 4.14 9.02
CA ASP A 416 -14.84 2.72 8.85
C ASP A 416 -13.58 1.84 9.00
N PRO A 417 -13.64 0.69 9.72
CA PRO A 417 -12.46 -0.15 9.96
C PRO A 417 -11.73 -0.62 8.70
N VAL A 418 -12.45 -0.89 7.60
CA VAL A 418 -11.87 -1.31 6.33
C VAL A 418 -11.02 -0.18 5.74
N PHE A 419 -11.55 1.06 5.78
CA PHE A 419 -10.80 2.25 5.34
C PHE A 419 -9.55 2.51 6.16
N VAL A 420 -9.51 2.15 7.44
CA VAL A 420 -8.31 2.35 8.26
C VAL A 420 -7.16 1.51 7.72
N GLY A 421 -7.37 0.19 7.55
CA GLY A 421 -6.33 -0.70 7.00
C GLY A 421 -5.85 -0.23 5.63
N ILE A 422 -6.81 0.10 4.75
CA ILE A 422 -6.55 0.64 3.42
C ILE A 422 -5.74 1.95 3.48
N ALA A 423 -6.08 2.88 4.37
CA ALA A 423 -5.43 4.18 4.44
C ALA A 423 -3.93 4.06 4.79
N TYR A 424 -3.59 3.21 5.76
CA TYR A 424 -2.20 2.97 6.14
C TYR A 424 -1.43 2.19 5.08
N ASP A 425 -2.05 1.21 4.42
CA ASP A 425 -1.43 0.52 3.29
C ASP A 425 -1.16 1.49 2.13
N ALA A 426 -2.15 2.32 1.77
CA ALA A 426 -2.04 3.31 0.70
C ALA A 426 -0.92 4.32 0.94
N GLY A 427 -0.62 4.65 2.21
CA GLY A 427 0.53 5.48 2.59
C GLY A 427 1.84 4.90 2.09
N GLY A 428 2.06 3.61 2.34
CA GLY A 428 3.21 2.89 1.79
C GLY A 428 3.14 2.75 0.27
N VAL A 429 1.98 2.40 -0.27
CA VAL A 429 1.84 2.11 -1.70
C VAL A 429 2.07 3.33 -2.60
N ALA A 430 1.72 4.54 -2.15
CA ALA A 430 1.85 5.75 -2.96
C ALA A 430 3.31 6.25 -3.10
N SER A 431 4.22 5.79 -2.25
CA SER A 431 5.63 6.20 -2.22
C SER A 431 6.53 5.28 -3.06
N GLY A 432 6.05 4.83 -4.23
CA GLY A 432 6.76 3.86 -5.07
C GLY A 432 8.06 4.37 -5.72
N PRO A 433 8.63 3.58 -6.66
CA PRO A 433 9.97 3.78 -7.17
C PRO A 433 10.24 5.15 -7.76
N MET A 434 9.22 5.76 -8.35
CA MET A 434 9.34 7.09 -8.98
C MET A 434 9.45 8.21 -7.96
N THR A 435 8.85 8.04 -6.79
CA THR A 435 8.99 8.98 -5.68
C THR A 435 10.37 8.88 -5.06
N ALA A 436 10.85 7.66 -4.79
CA ALA A 436 12.18 7.41 -4.22
C ALA A 436 13.33 7.80 -5.15
N THR A 437 13.13 7.70 -6.47
CA THR A 437 14.14 8.08 -7.47
C THR A 437 14.04 9.55 -7.84
N PHE A 438 13.00 9.92 -8.59
CA PHE A 438 12.96 11.21 -9.26
C PHE A 438 12.46 12.34 -8.36
N VAL A 439 11.40 12.13 -7.59
CA VAL A 439 10.83 13.18 -6.72
C VAL A 439 11.81 13.57 -5.62
N LEU A 440 12.45 12.59 -4.97
CA LEU A 440 13.49 12.85 -3.97
C LEU A 440 14.71 13.55 -4.59
N ALA A 441 15.21 13.07 -5.74
CA ALA A 441 16.32 13.73 -6.45
C ALA A 441 15.98 15.16 -6.88
N PHE A 442 14.74 15.40 -7.32
CA PHE A 442 14.22 16.74 -7.65
C PHE A 442 14.21 17.66 -6.44
N ALA A 443 13.75 17.17 -5.29
CA ALA A 443 13.77 17.93 -4.03
C ALA A 443 15.20 18.25 -3.57
N GLN A 444 16.11 17.26 -3.59
CA GLN A 444 17.54 17.45 -3.29
C GLN A 444 18.18 18.47 -4.22
N GLY A 445 17.85 18.42 -5.53
CA GLY A 445 18.29 19.39 -6.52
C GLY A 445 17.87 20.82 -6.16
N ALA A 446 16.59 21.01 -5.83
CA ALA A 446 16.07 22.31 -5.40
C ALA A 446 16.74 22.81 -4.11
N ALA A 447 16.90 21.94 -3.11
CA ALA A 447 17.56 22.29 -1.84
C ALA A 447 19.03 22.68 -2.03
N SER A 448 19.74 22.08 -3.00
CA SER A 448 21.17 22.34 -3.23
C SER A 448 21.51 23.75 -3.73
N VAL A 449 20.54 24.50 -4.26
CA VAL A 449 20.74 25.84 -4.84
C VAL A 449 20.04 26.95 -4.08
N ILE A 450 19.10 26.62 -3.20
CA ILE A 450 18.40 27.59 -2.36
C ILE A 450 19.32 27.90 -1.16
N PRO A 451 19.82 29.15 -0.99
CA PRO A 451 20.86 29.45 0.00
C PRO A 451 20.47 29.18 1.45
N THR A 452 19.17 29.10 1.74
CA THR A 452 18.61 28.90 3.06
C THR A 452 18.22 27.44 3.34
N ALA A 453 18.37 26.54 2.36
CA ALA A 453 17.98 25.14 2.47
C ALA A 453 19.22 24.26 2.64
N ASP A 454 19.06 23.15 3.37
CA ASP A 454 20.07 22.10 3.47
C ASP A 454 19.58 20.80 2.83
N VAL A 455 20.46 20.08 2.14
CA VAL A 455 20.09 18.88 1.37
C VAL A 455 19.67 17.74 2.31
N MET A 456 20.29 17.62 3.49
CA MET A 456 20.00 16.56 4.45
C MET A 456 18.74 16.85 5.25
N SER A 457 18.56 18.07 5.75
CA SER A 457 17.30 18.42 6.42
C SER A 457 16.18 18.55 5.41
N ASP A 458 16.30 19.44 4.42
CA ASP A 458 15.18 19.90 3.57
C ASP A 458 15.00 19.12 2.27
N GLY A 459 16.07 18.57 1.71
CA GLY A 459 16.01 17.69 0.54
C GLY A 459 15.37 16.33 0.84
N PHE A 460 15.56 15.79 2.05
CA PHE A 460 14.85 14.60 2.56
C PHE A 460 13.55 15.00 3.28
N GLY A 461 12.67 14.02 3.53
CA GLY A 461 11.35 14.20 4.14
C GLY A 461 10.24 14.43 3.12
N VAL A 462 10.55 14.36 1.82
CA VAL A 462 9.55 14.49 0.75
C VAL A 462 8.71 13.22 0.68
N ILE A 463 9.37 12.05 0.73
CA ILE A 463 8.71 10.74 0.71
C ILE A 463 7.83 10.61 1.96
N ALA A 464 8.26 11.17 3.10
CA ALA A 464 7.48 11.22 4.33
C ALA A 464 6.11 11.90 4.16
N LEU A 465 6.08 13.07 3.51
CA LEU A 465 4.83 13.78 3.23
C LEU A 465 3.97 13.01 2.24
N VAL A 466 4.60 12.39 1.24
CA VAL A 466 3.93 11.51 0.26
C VAL A 466 3.30 10.31 0.95
N ALA A 467 3.96 9.70 1.93
CA ALA A 467 3.44 8.54 2.64
C ALA A 467 2.33 8.92 3.63
N MET A 468 2.40 10.09 4.26
CA MET A 468 1.38 10.57 5.19
C MET A 468 0.07 10.98 4.48
N ALA A 469 0.15 11.57 3.29
CA ALA A 469 -1.01 12.14 2.60
C ALA A 469 -2.11 11.12 2.23
N PRO A 470 -1.81 9.91 1.73
CA PRO A 470 -2.78 8.83 1.57
C PRO A 470 -3.48 8.45 2.87
N VAL A 471 -2.73 8.33 3.97
CA VAL A 471 -3.27 7.96 5.28
C VAL A 471 -4.29 9.00 5.73
N LEU A 472 -3.96 10.28 5.58
CA LEU A 472 -4.85 11.37 5.93
C LEU A 472 -6.07 11.44 5.01
N SER A 473 -5.86 11.45 3.69
CA SER A 473 -6.91 11.62 2.69
C SER A 473 -7.90 10.47 2.65
N LEU A 474 -7.46 9.22 2.79
CA LEU A 474 -8.35 8.05 2.83
C LEU A 474 -9.06 7.90 4.17
N ASN A 475 -8.46 8.30 5.30
CA ASN A 475 -9.21 8.36 6.57
C ASN A 475 -10.28 9.47 6.55
N LEU A 476 -9.99 10.62 5.94
CA LEU A 476 -11.00 11.67 5.72
C LEU A 476 -12.15 11.13 4.86
N LEU A 477 -11.82 10.44 3.76
CA LEU A 477 -12.81 9.80 2.89
C LEU A 477 -13.64 8.77 3.66
N GLY A 478 -13.01 7.85 4.38
CA GLY A 478 -13.67 6.81 5.18
C GLY A 478 -14.58 7.38 6.27
N THR A 479 -14.16 8.46 6.94
CA THR A 479 -15.00 9.17 7.92
C THR A 479 -16.23 9.80 7.26
N PHE A 480 -16.08 10.40 6.07
CA PHE A 480 -17.19 10.97 5.32
C PHE A 480 -18.18 9.90 4.85
N PHE A 481 -17.66 8.76 4.38
CA PHE A 481 -18.44 7.58 4.01
C PHE A 481 -19.30 7.08 5.15
N LYS A 482 -18.68 6.80 6.31
CA LYS A 482 -19.38 6.28 7.49
C LYS A 482 -20.53 7.18 7.93
N ARG A 483 -20.28 8.49 8.05
CA ARG A 483 -21.32 9.47 8.45
C ARG A 483 -22.52 9.49 7.52
N LYS A 484 -22.29 9.36 6.21
CA LYS A 484 -23.37 9.37 5.22
C LYS A 484 -24.14 8.05 5.19
N VAL A 485 -23.47 6.91 5.34
CA VAL A 485 -24.14 5.61 5.48
C VAL A 485 -25.03 5.61 6.73
N GLU A 486 -24.51 6.10 7.87
CA GLU A 486 -25.29 6.22 9.11
C GLU A 486 -26.50 7.16 8.96
N ALA A 487 -26.38 8.23 8.16
CA ALA A 487 -27.48 9.15 7.88
C ALA A 487 -28.57 8.50 6.99
N ALA A 488 -28.19 7.82 5.91
CA ALA A 488 -29.13 7.13 5.01
C ALA A 488 -29.92 6.03 5.75
N GLN A 489 -29.25 5.27 6.62
CA GLN A 489 -29.90 4.26 7.46
C GLN A 489 -30.84 4.82 8.55
N ARG A 490 -30.81 6.14 8.81
CA ARG A 490 -31.77 6.79 9.72
C ARG A 490 -33.05 7.21 8.99
N GLU A 491 -32.95 7.51 7.70
CA GLU A 491 -34.09 7.93 6.86
C GLU A 491 -34.98 6.74 6.44
N GLU A 492 -34.44 5.51 6.34
CA GLU A 492 -35.18 4.26 6.05
C GLU A 492 -36.26 3.85 7.11
N ARG A 493 -36.55 4.70 8.09
CA ARG A 493 -37.41 4.39 9.25
C ARG A 493 -38.94 4.35 8.99
N ALA A 494 -39.45 4.17 7.76
CA ALA A 494 -40.90 4.15 7.51
C ALA A 494 -41.33 3.26 6.31
N PRO A 495 -42.60 2.77 6.27
CA PRO A 495 -43.34 1.96 7.23
C PRO A 495 -43.47 0.48 6.77
N ALA A 496 -43.95 -0.38 7.66
CA ALA A 496 -44.11 -1.82 7.45
C ALA A 496 -45.05 -2.17 6.27
N VAL A 497 -44.59 -3.08 5.41
CA VAL A 497 -45.46 -3.78 4.45
C VAL A 497 -46.34 -4.78 5.22
N GLU A 498 -47.65 -4.68 5.06
CA GLU A 498 -48.63 -5.60 5.65
C GLU A 498 -48.36 -7.05 5.19
N PRO A 499 -48.44 -8.05 6.10
CA PRO A 499 -48.27 -9.43 5.72
C PRO A 499 -49.49 -9.90 4.93
N ALA A 500 -49.38 -10.14 3.62
CA ALA A 500 -50.47 -10.82 2.90
C ALA A 500 -50.61 -12.27 3.41
N THR A 501 -51.81 -12.76 3.62
CA THR A 501 -52.06 -14.10 4.17
C THR A 501 -51.83 -15.18 3.10
N LEU A 502 -50.89 -16.10 3.34
CA LEU A 502 -50.75 -17.36 2.59
C LEU A 502 -51.09 -18.55 3.50
N PRO A 503 -51.57 -19.68 2.95
CA PRO A 503 -51.89 -20.88 3.73
C PRO A 503 -50.65 -21.42 4.46
N ILE A 504 -50.83 -21.86 5.70
CA ILE A 504 -49.78 -22.35 6.61
C ILE A 504 -49.01 -23.56 6.04
N SER A 505 -49.57 -24.24 5.03
CA SER A 505 -49.01 -25.45 4.41
C SER A 505 -47.98 -25.21 3.30
N GLU A 506 -47.76 -23.98 2.84
CA GLU A 506 -46.81 -23.70 1.76
C GLU A 506 -45.40 -23.39 2.28
N GLN A 507 -44.38 -23.87 1.55
CA GLN A 507 -42.99 -23.46 1.76
C GLN A 507 -42.78 -22.05 1.18
N VAL A 508 -41.99 -21.25 1.88
CA VAL A 508 -41.72 -19.86 1.54
C VAL A 508 -40.21 -19.64 1.56
N CYS A 509 -39.70 -18.90 0.59
CA CYS A 509 -38.38 -18.30 0.66
C CYS A 509 -38.53 -16.90 1.26
N LEU A 510 -38.04 -16.71 2.47
CA LEU A 510 -37.92 -15.42 3.11
C LEU A 510 -36.57 -14.81 2.71
N PHE A 511 -36.64 -13.65 2.07
CA PHE A 511 -35.51 -12.84 1.65
C PHE A 511 -35.34 -11.73 2.68
N VAL A 512 -34.24 -11.76 3.43
CA VAL A 512 -33.91 -10.76 4.44
C VAL A 512 -32.77 -9.92 3.91
N ASP A 513 -33.05 -8.67 3.56
CA ASP A 513 -32.04 -7.69 3.16
C ASP A 513 -31.62 -6.85 4.37
N VAL A 514 -30.34 -6.89 4.70
CA VAL A 514 -29.73 -6.15 5.82
C VAL A 514 -28.44 -5.47 5.38
N ALA A 515 -27.98 -4.52 6.21
CA ALA A 515 -26.63 -4.00 6.07
C ALA A 515 -25.59 -5.12 6.23
N ARG A 516 -24.45 -4.95 5.57
CA ARG A 516 -23.37 -5.94 5.64
C ARG A 516 -22.84 -6.10 7.08
N GLY A 517 -22.59 -7.35 7.49
CA GLY A 517 -22.13 -7.70 8.84
C GLY A 517 -23.25 -8.16 9.78
N ASP A 518 -24.51 -7.88 9.44
CA ASP A 518 -25.67 -8.30 10.22
C ASP A 518 -26.17 -9.71 9.83
N GLY A 519 -25.69 -10.30 8.73
CA GLY A 519 -26.18 -11.58 8.23
C GLY A 519 -26.02 -12.74 9.20
N ASP A 520 -24.89 -12.84 9.90
CA ASP A 520 -24.67 -13.85 10.94
C ASP A 520 -25.70 -13.74 12.08
N GLU A 521 -26.05 -12.51 12.43
CA GLU A 521 -27.00 -12.20 13.49
C GLU A 521 -28.43 -12.52 13.04
N VAL A 522 -28.78 -12.19 11.80
CA VAL A 522 -30.04 -12.64 11.16
C VAL A 522 -30.14 -14.16 11.18
N VAL A 523 -29.08 -14.88 10.80
CA VAL A 523 -29.07 -16.35 10.80
C VAL A 523 -29.19 -16.91 12.22
N ARG A 524 -28.56 -16.27 13.22
CA ARG A 524 -28.70 -16.65 14.62
C ARG A 524 -30.14 -16.51 15.11
N VAL A 525 -30.75 -15.34 14.92
CA VAL A 525 -32.15 -15.07 15.29
C VAL A 525 -33.11 -16.01 14.55
N ALA A 526 -32.85 -16.28 13.26
CA ALA A 526 -33.65 -17.21 12.48
C ALA A 526 -33.55 -18.66 13.00
N ARG A 527 -32.35 -19.12 13.37
CA ARG A 527 -32.13 -20.46 13.97
C ARG A 527 -32.80 -20.61 15.32
N GLU A 528 -32.70 -19.59 16.17
CA GLU A 528 -33.41 -19.54 17.47
C GLU A 528 -34.94 -19.62 17.28
N SER A 529 -35.43 -19.14 16.14
CA SER A 529 -36.85 -19.17 15.75
C SER A 529 -37.24 -20.41 14.92
N GLY A 530 -36.36 -21.40 14.77
CA GLY A 530 -36.66 -22.70 14.14
C GLY A 530 -36.17 -22.89 12.70
N ALA A 531 -35.45 -21.94 12.11
CA ALA A 531 -34.83 -22.14 10.79
C ALA A 531 -33.70 -23.19 10.84
N GLN A 532 -33.66 -24.11 9.89
CA GLN A 532 -32.63 -25.16 9.84
C GLN A 532 -31.37 -24.74 9.08
N GLY A 533 -31.49 -23.79 8.15
CA GLY A 533 -30.40 -23.33 7.32
C GLY A 533 -30.70 -21.99 6.68
N ALA A 534 -29.66 -21.35 6.19
CA ALA A 534 -29.73 -20.06 5.51
C ALA A 534 -28.61 -19.99 4.48
N THR A 535 -28.84 -19.26 3.39
CA THR A 535 -27.80 -18.89 2.43
C THR A 535 -27.62 -17.39 2.51
N ILE A 536 -26.39 -16.94 2.71
CA ILE A 536 -26.05 -15.51 2.68
C ILE A 536 -25.50 -15.19 1.30
N LEU A 537 -26.09 -14.22 0.63
CA LEU A 537 -25.59 -13.65 -0.61
C LEU A 537 -25.08 -12.24 -0.33
N HIS A 538 -23.83 -11.97 -0.72
CA HIS A 538 -23.27 -10.62 -0.65
C HIS A 538 -23.64 -9.84 -1.91
N GLY A 539 -24.05 -8.58 -1.74
CA GLY A 539 -24.43 -7.72 -2.84
C GLY A 539 -24.23 -6.24 -2.51
N ARG A 540 -24.59 -5.40 -3.47
CA ARG A 540 -24.58 -3.93 -3.35
C ARG A 540 -25.86 -3.38 -3.93
N GLY A 541 -26.45 -2.39 -3.28
CA GLY A 541 -27.71 -1.81 -3.74
C GLY A 541 -28.44 -1.00 -2.67
N GLY A 542 -29.33 -0.12 -3.14
CA GLY A 542 -30.17 0.77 -2.36
C GLY A 542 -31.25 1.37 -3.27
N GLU A 543 -32.17 2.17 -2.74
CA GLU A 543 -33.10 2.93 -3.61
C GLU A 543 -32.33 3.84 -4.59
N ILE A 544 -32.95 4.23 -5.71
CA ILE A 544 -32.33 5.08 -6.75
C ILE A 544 -31.78 6.41 -6.16
N ASP A 545 -32.35 6.89 -5.06
CA ASP A 545 -31.88 8.06 -4.31
C ASP A 545 -30.76 7.77 -3.28
N GLN A 546 -30.44 6.51 -3.01
CA GLN A 546 -29.34 6.07 -2.13
C GLN A 546 -28.02 5.86 -2.88
N ALA A 547 -28.03 5.99 -4.21
CA ALA A 547 -26.85 6.08 -5.05
C ALA A 547 -26.00 7.29 -4.64
N PHE A 548 -24.90 7.04 -3.94
CA PHE A 548 -24.02 8.09 -3.48
C PHE A 548 -23.31 8.70 -4.68
N ARG A 549 -23.72 9.88 -5.13
CA ARG A 549 -22.97 10.64 -6.12
C ARG A 549 -22.00 11.57 -5.40
N PHE A 550 -20.71 11.38 -5.60
CA PHE A 550 -19.73 12.41 -5.26
C PHE A 550 -19.90 13.58 -6.24
N PRO A 551 -20.45 14.75 -5.82
CA PRO A 551 -20.77 15.83 -6.74
C PRO A 551 -19.54 16.41 -7.44
N LEU A 552 -18.35 16.27 -6.84
CA LEU A 552 -17.08 16.70 -7.44
C LEU A 552 -16.44 15.67 -8.40
N LEU A 553 -16.79 14.39 -8.32
CA LEU A 553 -16.04 13.29 -8.96
C LEU A 553 -16.86 12.43 -9.92
N GLY A 554 -18.20 12.59 -9.94
CA GLY A 554 -19.08 11.80 -10.82
C GLY A 554 -19.04 10.29 -10.55
N VAL A 555 -18.58 9.89 -9.37
CA VAL A 555 -18.49 8.48 -8.95
C VAL A 555 -19.74 8.15 -8.13
N GLU A 556 -20.39 7.06 -8.52
CA GLU A 556 -21.53 6.49 -7.80
C GLU A 556 -21.07 5.36 -6.88
N VAL A 557 -21.44 5.44 -5.60
CA VAL A 557 -21.08 4.44 -4.59
C VAL A 557 -22.36 3.87 -3.98
N LEU A 558 -22.54 2.56 -4.08
CA LEU A 558 -23.76 1.86 -3.64
C LEU A 558 -23.49 1.11 -2.34
N PRO A 559 -24.29 1.27 -1.27
CA PRO A 559 -24.02 0.64 0.01
C PRO A 559 -23.97 -0.89 -0.09
N GLU A 560 -23.15 -1.49 0.76
CA GLU A 560 -23.06 -2.94 0.88
C GLU A 560 -24.31 -3.52 1.57
N ARG A 561 -24.74 -4.68 1.08
CA ARG A 561 -25.96 -5.37 1.52
C ARG A 561 -25.68 -6.87 1.63
N GLU A 562 -26.32 -7.50 2.59
CA GLU A 562 -26.41 -8.96 2.69
C GLU A 562 -27.85 -9.39 2.50
N LEU A 563 -28.07 -10.29 1.55
CA LEU A 563 -29.36 -10.91 1.29
C LEU A 563 -29.34 -12.32 1.84
N ILE A 564 -30.06 -12.55 2.92
CA ILE A 564 -30.21 -13.85 3.55
C ILE A 564 -31.44 -14.54 2.97
N LEU A 565 -31.23 -15.71 2.41
CA LEU A 565 -32.26 -16.59 1.88
C LEU A 565 -32.57 -17.68 2.89
N LEU A 566 -33.80 -17.71 3.37
CA LEU A 566 -34.30 -18.68 4.32
C LEU A 566 -35.47 -19.44 3.68
N VAL A 567 -35.27 -20.73 3.42
CA VAL A 567 -36.35 -21.61 2.95
C VAL A 567 -37.02 -22.23 4.17
N LEU A 568 -38.27 -21.83 4.42
CA LEU A 568 -39.00 -22.12 5.67
C LEU A 568 -40.41 -22.64 5.37
N THR A 569 -41.01 -23.34 6.34
CA THR A 569 -42.46 -23.60 6.35
C THR A 569 -43.21 -22.34 6.77
N GLY A 570 -44.48 -22.21 6.38
CA GLY A 570 -45.28 -21.01 6.66
C GLY A 570 -45.29 -20.57 8.13
N SER A 571 -45.39 -21.52 9.08
CA SER A 571 -45.38 -21.22 10.52
C SER A 571 -44.02 -20.71 11.01
N VAL A 572 -42.92 -21.32 10.57
CA VAL A 572 -41.55 -20.90 10.94
C VAL A 572 -41.20 -19.56 10.30
N ALA A 573 -41.65 -19.31 9.06
CA ALA A 573 -41.45 -18.04 8.38
C ALA A 573 -42.06 -16.86 9.15
N VAL A 574 -43.24 -17.03 9.74
CA VAL A 574 -43.89 -16.00 10.58
C VAL A 574 -43.09 -15.76 11.86
N ALA A 575 -42.70 -16.83 12.56
CA ALA A 575 -41.91 -16.71 13.80
C ALA A 575 -40.56 -15.99 13.57
N VAL A 576 -39.85 -16.35 12.50
CA VAL A 576 -38.58 -15.70 12.12
C VAL A 576 -38.80 -14.23 11.77
N ALA A 577 -39.84 -13.90 10.99
CA ALA A 577 -40.14 -12.52 10.60
C ALA A 577 -40.49 -11.64 11.82
N GLU A 578 -41.25 -12.16 12.77
CA GLU A 578 -41.58 -11.46 14.02
C GLU A 578 -40.35 -11.24 14.90
N ALA A 579 -39.50 -12.27 15.07
CA ALA A 579 -38.27 -12.17 15.84
C ALA A 579 -37.30 -11.13 15.24
N LEU A 580 -37.13 -11.13 13.92
CA LEU A 580 -36.29 -10.15 13.23
C LEU A 580 -36.84 -8.72 13.34
N ARG A 581 -38.16 -8.54 13.26
CA ARG A 581 -38.81 -7.22 13.45
C ARG A 581 -38.70 -6.70 14.87
N ALA A 582 -38.72 -7.58 15.87
CA ALA A 582 -38.62 -7.23 17.28
C ALA A 582 -37.17 -6.98 17.72
N HIS A 583 -36.18 -7.35 16.91
CA HIS A 583 -34.78 -7.24 17.28
C HIS A 583 -34.32 -5.77 17.31
N PRO A 584 -33.79 -5.27 18.44
CA PRO A 584 -33.52 -3.84 18.63
C PRO A 584 -32.40 -3.28 17.76
N GLU A 585 -31.45 -4.14 17.36
CA GLU A 585 -30.24 -3.74 16.60
C GLU A 585 -30.31 -4.08 15.11
N LEU A 586 -31.21 -5.00 14.68
CA LEU A 586 -31.25 -5.46 13.29
C LEU A 586 -32.20 -4.59 12.46
N LYS A 587 -31.70 -4.03 11.36
CA LYS A 587 -32.51 -3.29 10.38
C LYS A 587 -32.77 -4.16 9.15
N ALA A 588 -33.73 -5.08 9.28
CA ALA A 588 -34.05 -6.06 8.25
C ALA A 588 -35.24 -5.64 7.37
N ARG A 589 -35.02 -5.63 6.05
CA ARG A 589 -36.07 -5.57 5.04
C ARG A 589 -36.48 -6.99 4.69
N LEU A 590 -37.76 -7.29 4.86
CA LEU A 590 -38.29 -8.63 4.70
C LEU A 590 -39.13 -8.71 3.43
N HIS A 591 -38.63 -9.46 2.45
CA HIS A 591 -39.39 -9.85 1.27
C HIS A 591 -39.67 -11.35 1.34
N ARG A 592 -40.70 -11.80 0.66
CA ARG A 592 -41.08 -13.21 0.64
C ARG A 592 -41.52 -13.60 -0.74
N ALA A 593 -41.18 -14.82 -1.14
CA ALA A 593 -41.69 -15.43 -2.35
C ALA A 593 -42.16 -16.87 -2.06
N PRO A 594 -43.24 -17.33 -2.71
CA PRO A 594 -43.60 -18.74 -2.67
C PRO A 594 -42.45 -19.58 -3.22
N ALA A 595 -42.14 -20.70 -2.56
CA ALA A 595 -41.04 -21.57 -2.94
C ALA A 595 -41.49 -23.04 -2.95
N LYS A 596 -40.98 -23.81 -3.92
CA LYS A 596 -41.00 -25.28 -3.88
C LYS A 596 -39.56 -25.75 -3.73
N ALA A 597 -39.19 -26.21 -2.54
CA ALA A 597 -37.85 -26.71 -2.29
C ALA A 597 -37.76 -28.20 -2.59
N LEU A 598 -36.63 -28.62 -3.16
CA LEU A 598 -36.27 -30.04 -3.26
C LEU A 598 -35.87 -30.52 -1.86
N MET A 599 -36.64 -31.46 -1.30
CA MET A 599 -36.32 -32.11 -0.03
C MET A 599 -35.11 -33.04 -0.22
N LYS A 600 -34.11 -32.93 0.65
CA LYS A 600 -32.86 -33.70 0.54
C LYS A 600 -33.03 -35.19 0.84
N ASP A 601 -34.18 -35.60 1.36
CA ASP A 601 -34.52 -36.99 1.67
C ASP A 601 -35.75 -37.42 0.86
N TYR A 602 -35.51 -38.02 -0.31
CA TYR A 602 -36.43 -39.02 -0.83
C TYR A 602 -36.06 -40.34 -0.14
N ASN A 603 -36.62 -40.58 1.04
CA ASN A 603 -36.85 -41.95 1.46
C ASN A 603 -38.03 -42.43 0.61
N THR A 604 -37.71 -43.17 -0.46
CA THR A 604 -38.69 -43.87 -1.29
C THR A 604 -39.29 -45.03 -0.48
N GLU A 605 -40.32 -44.74 0.30
CA GLU A 605 -41.35 -45.72 0.68
C GLU A 605 -42.71 -45.03 0.66
N GLU A 606 -43.28 -44.89 -0.53
CA GLU A 606 -44.73 -44.87 -0.77
C GLU A 606 -45.03 -45.38 -2.18
#